data_AF-A0A968SIL7-F1
#
_entry.id   AF-A0A968SIL7-F1
#
_cell.length_a   1.000
_cell.length_b   1.000
_cell.length_c   1.000
_cell.angle_alpha   90.00
_cell.angle_beta   90.00
_cell.angle_gamma   90.00
#
_symmetry.space_group_name_H-M   'P 1'
#
loop_
_entity.id
_entity.type
_entity.pdbx_description
1 polymer ?
#
loop_
_entity_poly.entity_id
_entity_poly.type
_entity_poly.pdbx_seq_one_letter_code
_entity_poly.pdbx_strand_id
1 'polypeptide(L)'
;MKNLIRLFPLLIPIAIILIQISAKSDQLDDRQSQDCNLTRISDGDTIVCGQERIRFCGIDAPEISQPLGRESKQKLTDFCKVRR
;
A
#
# COMPACT_ATOMS: atom_id res chain seq x y z
N MET A 1 5.05 -11.55 53.53
CA MET A 1 4.95 -10.55 52.43
C MET A 1 6.28 -10.26 51.70
N LYS A 2 7.42 -10.87 52.08
CA LYS A 2 8.72 -10.62 51.43
C LYS A 2 8.93 -11.38 50.11
N ASN A 3 8.20 -12.49 49.92
CA ASN A 3 8.30 -13.33 48.72
C ASN A 3 7.58 -12.72 47.51
N LEU A 4 6.56 -11.89 47.75
CA LEU A 4 5.78 -11.24 46.70
C LEU A 4 6.60 -10.15 45.97
N ILE A 5 7.45 -9.45 46.71
CA ILE A 5 8.35 -8.41 46.16
C ILE A 5 9.47 -9.02 45.31
N ARG A 6 9.87 -10.28 45.59
CA ARG A 6 10.88 -11.01 44.79
C ARG A 6 10.37 -11.48 43.42
N LEU A 7 9.04 -11.52 43.22
CA LEU A 7 8.44 -11.94 41.94
C LEU A 7 8.36 -10.79 40.92
N PHE A 8 8.32 -9.54 41.39
CA PHE A 8 8.23 -8.34 40.55
C PHE A 8 9.29 -8.24 39.44
N PRO A 9 10.60 -8.50 39.69
CA PRO A 9 11.60 -8.43 38.63
C PRO A 9 11.44 -9.51 37.54
N LEU A 10 10.69 -10.59 37.81
CA LEU A 10 10.38 -11.62 36.81
C LEU A 10 9.16 -11.24 35.95
N LEU A 11 8.19 -10.52 36.52
CA LEU A 11 6.95 -10.14 35.84
C LEU A 11 7.14 -8.98 34.86
N ILE A 12 8.02 -8.02 35.18
CA ILE A 12 8.32 -6.86 34.33
C ILE A 12 8.84 -7.26 32.93
N PRO A 13 9.87 -8.11 32.76
CA PRO A 13 10.35 -8.50 31.44
C PRO A 13 9.31 -9.30 30.65
N ILE A 14 8.51 -10.13 31.32
CA ILE A 14 7.43 -10.89 30.67
C ILE A 14 6.37 -9.93 30.11
N ALA A 15 5.97 -8.92 30.88
CA ALA A 15 5.03 -7.90 30.43
C ALA A 15 5.58 -7.10 29.23
N ILE A 16 6.87 -6.74 29.26
CA ILE A 16 7.54 -6.05 28.14
C ILE A 16 7.53 -6.93 26.89
N ILE A 17 7.85 -8.22 27.01
CA ILE A 17 7.83 -9.17 25.89
C ILE A 17 6.41 -9.28 25.30
N LEU A 18 5.38 -9.37 26.15
CA LEU A 18 3.97 -9.44 25.69
C LEU A 18 3.54 -8.16 24.96
N ILE A 19 3.98 -6.98 25.40
CA ILE A 19 3.69 -5.70 24.74
C ILE A 19 4.31 -5.64 23.34
N GLN A 20 5.56 -6.11 23.18
CA GLN A 20 6.25 -6.12 21.89
C GLN A 20 5.60 -7.08 20.86
N ILE A 21 5.04 -8.20 21.32
CA ILE A 21 4.35 -9.16 20.43
C ILE A 21 3.05 -8.56 19.89
N SER A 22 2.29 -7.83 20.71
CA SER A 22 1.06 -7.16 20.30
C SER A 22 1.30 -6.13 19.16
N ALA A 23 2.38 -5.34 19.27
CA ALA A 23 2.73 -4.32 18.28
C ALA A 23 3.08 -4.90 16.89
N LYS A 24 3.44 -6.18 16.81
CA LYS A 24 3.84 -6.84 15.55
C LYS A 24 2.68 -7.42 14.75
N SER A 25 1.49 -7.58 15.35
CA SER A 25 0.35 -8.23 14.70
C SER A 25 -0.29 -7.38 13.59
N ASP A 26 -0.14 -6.06 13.65
CA ASP A 26 -0.74 -5.13 12.68
C ASP A 26 0.02 -5.10 11.33
N GLN A 27 1.20 -5.73 11.27
CA GLN A 27 2.07 -5.75 10.09
C GLN A 27 1.81 -6.93 9.14
N LEU A 28 0.73 -7.69 9.33
CA LEU A 28 0.37 -8.81 8.45
C LEU A 28 -0.35 -8.37 7.16
N ASP A 29 -0.68 -7.09 7.02
CA ASP A 29 -1.10 -6.50 5.75
C ASP A 29 0.11 -5.79 5.12
N ASP A 30 1.04 -6.57 4.55
CA ASP A 30 2.30 -6.11 3.93
C ASP A 30 2.06 -5.38 2.59
N ARG A 31 0.95 -4.66 2.46
CA ARG A 31 0.71 -3.70 1.39
C ARG A 31 1.57 -2.47 1.65
N GLN A 32 2.86 -2.60 1.35
CA GLN A 32 3.75 -1.45 1.33
C GLN A 32 3.29 -0.50 0.22
N SER A 33 2.64 0.58 0.65
CA SER A 33 2.29 1.68 -0.25
C SER A 33 3.55 2.45 -0.56
N GLN A 34 3.89 2.57 -1.84
CA GLN A 34 4.99 3.39 -2.30
C GLN A 34 4.44 4.58 -3.06
N ASP A 35 4.86 5.78 -2.66
CA ASP A 35 4.55 7.00 -3.40
C ASP A 35 5.30 7.03 -4.73
N CYS A 36 4.60 7.38 -5.80
CA CYS A 36 5.19 7.53 -7.12
C CYS A 36 4.86 8.91 -7.70
N ASN A 37 5.79 9.50 -8.46
CA ASN A 37 5.52 10.71 -9.23
C ASN A 37 4.93 10.34 -10.60
N LEU A 38 3.60 10.44 -10.71
CA LEU A 38 2.88 10.19 -11.93
C LEU A 38 3.32 11.15 -13.05
N THR A 39 3.97 10.61 -14.08
CA THR A 39 4.53 11.36 -15.21
C THR A 39 3.59 11.37 -16.42
N ARG A 40 2.97 10.23 -16.74
CA ARG A 40 1.97 10.15 -17.82
C ARG A 40 1.01 8.97 -17.64
N ILE A 41 -0.15 9.08 -18.30
CA ILE A 41 -1.08 7.97 -18.51
C ILE A 41 -0.80 7.34 -19.88
N SER A 42 -0.61 6.02 -19.94
CA SER A 42 -0.37 5.29 -21.19
C SER A 42 -1.70 5.07 -21.93
N ASP A 43 -2.63 4.40 -21.27
CA ASP A 43 -3.92 3.88 -21.75
C ASP A 43 -4.89 3.79 -20.54
N GLY A 44 -5.92 2.94 -20.58
CA GLY A 44 -6.96 2.88 -19.55
C GLY A 44 -6.61 2.13 -18.27
N ASP A 45 -5.49 1.41 -18.21
CA ASP A 45 -5.07 0.64 -17.03
C ASP A 45 -3.57 0.75 -16.71
N THR A 46 -2.82 1.47 -17.55
CA THR A 46 -1.38 1.60 -17.40
C THR A 46 -0.98 3.06 -17.18
N ILE A 47 -0.25 3.28 -16.09
CA ILE A 47 0.36 4.57 -15.75
C ILE A 47 1.88 4.50 -15.85
N VAL A 48 2.51 5.67 -15.88
CA VAL A 48 3.97 5.80 -15.86
C VAL A 48 4.40 6.65 -14.69
N CYS A 49 5.19 6.08 -13.80
CA CYS A 49 5.81 6.75 -12.67
C CYS A 49 7.32 6.89 -12.97
N GLY A 50 7.77 8.09 -13.35
CA GLY A 50 9.14 8.31 -13.80
C GLY A 50 9.47 7.47 -15.04
N GLN A 51 10.31 6.45 -14.89
CA GLN A 51 10.72 5.53 -15.96
C GLN A 51 9.94 4.20 -15.95
N GLU A 52 9.18 3.93 -14.90
CA GLU A 52 8.48 2.66 -14.73
C GLU A 52 7.07 2.71 -15.30
N ARG A 53 6.67 1.64 -15.99
CA ARG A 53 5.29 1.42 -16.41
C ARG A 53 4.61 0.50 -15.42
N ILE A 54 3.50 0.96 -14.85
CA ILE A 54 2.70 0.20 -13.89
C ILE A 54 1.35 -0.10 -14.52
N ARG A 55 1.04 -1.37 -14.69
CA ARG A 55 -0.29 -1.85 -15.13
C ARG A 55 -1.10 -2.30 -13.93
N PHE A 56 -2.37 -1.92 -13.88
CA PHE A 56 -3.23 -2.30 -12.77
C PHE A 56 -3.61 -3.79 -12.82
N CYS A 57 -3.29 -4.51 -11.75
CA CYS A 57 -3.60 -5.93 -11.65
C CYS A 57 -5.12 -6.17 -11.66
N GLY A 58 -5.59 -7.08 -12.51
CA GLY A 58 -7.00 -7.45 -12.60
C GLY A 58 -7.87 -6.48 -13.40
N ILE A 59 -7.27 -5.47 -14.03
CA ILE A 59 -7.95 -4.57 -14.96
C ILE A 59 -7.32 -4.75 -16.34
N ASP A 60 -8.15 -4.92 -17.36
CA ASP A 60 -7.74 -4.99 -18.75
C ASP A 60 -8.56 -3.97 -19.56
N ALA A 61 -7.95 -2.84 -19.86
CA ALA A 61 -8.59 -1.75 -20.60
C ALA A 61 -8.22 -1.78 -22.09
N PRO A 62 -9.08 -1.23 -22.98
CA PRO A 62 -8.73 -1.13 -24.38
C PRO A 62 -7.47 -0.29 -24.60
N GLU A 63 -6.57 -0.81 -25.42
CA GLU A 63 -5.37 -0.11 -25.87
C GLU A 63 -5.73 1.08 -26.77
N ILE A 64 -4.83 2.04 -26.93
CA ILE A 64 -5.11 3.30 -27.64
C ILE A 64 -5.62 3.12 -29.09
N SER A 65 -5.23 2.03 -29.74
CA SER A 65 -5.61 1.69 -31.11
C SER A 65 -6.91 0.87 -31.20
N GLN A 66 -7.43 0.41 -30.07
CA GLN A 66 -8.67 -0.36 -29.99
C GLN A 66 -9.88 0.58 -29.84
N PRO A 67 -11.09 0.10 -30.17
CA PRO A 67 -12.31 0.85 -29.91
C PRO A 67 -12.38 1.30 -28.44
N LEU A 68 -12.74 2.57 -28.23
CA LEU A 68 -12.82 3.21 -26.91
C LEU A 68 -11.50 3.37 -26.15
N GLY A 69 -10.34 3.08 -26.77
CA GLY A 69 -9.03 3.20 -26.10
C GLY A 69 -8.68 4.64 -25.71
N ARG A 70 -9.02 5.62 -26.55
CA ARG A 70 -8.80 7.05 -26.25
C ARG A 70 -9.68 7.52 -25.11
N GLU A 71 -10.93 7.10 -25.10
CA GLU A 71 -11.93 7.40 -24.09
C GLU A 71 -11.53 6.79 -22.74
N SER A 72 -11.10 5.52 -22.74
CA SER A 72 -10.62 4.83 -21.54
C SER A 72 -9.42 5.55 -20.91
N LYS A 73 -8.42 5.90 -21.73
CA LYS A 73 -7.28 6.73 -21.31
C LYS A 73 -7.70 8.08 -20.74
N GLN A 74 -8.64 8.76 -21.39
CA GLN A 74 -9.13 10.08 -20.94
C GLN A 74 -9.81 9.97 -19.58
N LYS A 75 -10.63 8.94 -19.37
CA LYS A 75 -11.29 8.69 -18.08
C LYS A 75 -10.28 8.49 -16.95
N LEU A 76 -9.24 7.67 -17.17
CA LEU A 76 -8.17 7.51 -16.17
C LEU A 76 -7.42 8.82 -15.93
N THR A 77 -7.15 9.59 -16.99
CA THR A 77 -6.51 10.91 -16.89
C THR A 77 -7.34 11.87 -16.05
N ASP A 78 -8.64 11.94 -16.26
CA ASP A 78 -9.54 12.82 -15.51
C ASP A 78 -9.62 12.39 -14.04
N PHE A 79 -9.70 11.08 -13.78
CA PHE A 79 -9.67 10.53 -12.42
C PHE A 79 -8.40 10.93 -11.65
N CYS A 80 -7.23 10.83 -12.28
CA CYS A 80 -5.96 11.21 -11.64
C CYS A 80 -5.79 12.72 -11.42
N LYS A 81 -6.47 13.57 -12.21
CA LYS A 81 -6.44 15.03 -12.02
C LYS A 81 -7.28 15.50 -10.84
N VAL A 82 -8.43 14.86 -10.62
CA VAL A 82 -9.38 15.22 -9.54
C VAL A 82 -8.78 14.99 -8.13
N ARG A 83 -7.77 14.11 -8.03
CA ARG A 83 -7.15 13.70 -6.77
C ARG A 83 -5.86 14.46 -6.41
N ARG A 84 -5.49 15.51 -7.15
CA ARG A 84 -4.38 16.40 -6.79
C ARG A 84 -4.82 17.54 -5.88
#